data_AF-A0A397U4K3-F1
#
_entry.id   AF-A0A397U4K3-F1
#
_cell.length_a   1.000
_cell.length_b   1.000
_cell.length_c   1.000
_cell.angle_alpha   90.00
_cell.angle_beta   90.00
_cell.angle_gamma   90.00
#
_symmetry.space_group_name_H-M   'P 1'
#
loop_
_entity.id
_entity.type
_entity.pdbx_description
1 polymer ?
#
loop_
_entity_poly.entity_id
_entity_poly.type
_entity_poly.pdbx_seq_one_letter_code
_entity_poly.pdbx_strand_id
1 'polypeptide(L)'
;MNSFVSYFNSLKSNSKVQFVFTALSATVATAVAIFSYQSFQRQARTQALKRDLSSLPPSQRSIQPRKLGVEELNAVTDQIHFDETLIKEQLARNIAFLGEKGVAKLRKSFIIIVGAGGVGSWAALMLVRSGIEHIRIIDFDQVTLSSLNRHAVATHSDVGVPKVIALQKNFRQFAPWVKVEPIIELFTKESAPHLLSGNPDFIVDAIDNIDTKIDLLKYCHDNKLPILSSMGAGAKADPSRVQMSDISQTIEDPLARVVRRRLKKLGVESGITVAYSTEKPNIKLLPLDESRAQSAGEYATLPDFRSRILPVLGTIPAIFGMSIATYIITSVSGHHVEPLANKNREPLYNRMHRDLLNRERRKYGVTAIPLDVHNVGYIFDEIFRSKSVVSGTWEKPALIRWKNNAPLSLQNCVVMTKAEADAHENIDNPEIYYPPEVVKLVHARFQEEKEIALFR
;
A
#
# COMPACT_ATOMS: atom_id res chain seq x y z
N MET A 1 -1.37 47.64 40.37
CA MET A 1 -2.18 48.35 39.34
C MET A 1 -1.49 49.60 38.74
N ASN A 2 -0.66 50.36 39.47
CA ASN A 2 -0.07 51.60 38.92
C ASN A 2 1.09 51.43 37.91
N SER A 3 1.77 50.28 37.86
CA SER A 3 2.87 50.03 36.91
C SER A 3 2.39 49.68 35.49
N PHE A 4 1.26 48.96 35.36
CA PHE A 4 0.69 48.57 34.06
C PHE A 4 0.07 49.75 33.31
N VAL A 5 -0.57 50.67 34.05
CA VAL A 5 -1.16 51.91 33.51
C VAL A 5 -0.07 52.90 33.07
N SER A 6 1.03 52.97 33.83
CA SER A 6 2.23 53.77 33.46
C SER A 6 2.90 53.24 32.17
N TYR A 7 3.00 51.91 32.02
CA TYR A 7 3.56 51.28 30.82
C TYR A 7 2.71 51.54 29.57
N PHE A 8 1.38 51.46 29.68
CA PHE A 8 0.46 51.80 28.59
C PHE A 8 0.50 53.29 28.20
N ASN A 9 0.67 54.19 29.18
CA ASN A 9 0.81 55.62 28.91
C ASN A 9 2.17 55.96 28.27
N SER A 10 3.24 55.23 28.60
CA SER A 10 4.55 55.34 27.95
C SER A 10 4.56 54.81 26.51
N LEU A 11 3.79 53.75 26.23
CA LEU A 11 3.57 53.26 24.86
C LEU A 11 2.77 54.24 24.01
N LYS A 12 1.80 54.96 24.61
CA LYS A 12 1.02 56.01 23.95
C LYS A 12 1.82 57.26 23.59
N SER A 13 2.93 57.57 24.29
CA SER A 13 3.73 58.77 24.02
C SER A 13 4.81 58.57 22.94
N ASN A 14 5.00 57.34 22.45
CA ASN A 14 6.01 57.03 21.44
C ASN A 14 5.38 57.07 20.03
N SER A 15 5.76 58.09 19.24
CA SER A 15 5.23 58.30 17.88
C SER A 15 5.37 57.08 16.98
N LYS A 16 6.47 56.32 17.10
CA LYS A 16 6.68 55.09 16.32
C LYS A 16 5.68 53.98 16.67
N VAL A 17 5.30 53.86 17.95
CA VAL A 17 4.32 52.86 18.40
C VAL A 17 2.91 53.26 17.96
N GLN A 18 2.58 54.56 17.97
CA GLN A 18 1.32 55.06 17.42
C GLN A 18 1.21 54.78 15.91
N PHE A 19 2.28 55.00 15.13
CA PHE A 19 2.28 54.67 13.70
C PHE A 19 2.07 53.19 13.44
N VAL A 20 2.73 52.30 14.20
CA VAL A 20 2.57 50.85 14.07
C VAL A 20 1.14 50.42 14.42
N PHE A 21 0.57 50.94 15.51
CA PHE A 21 -0.79 50.60 15.93
C PHE A 21 -1.83 51.11 14.94
N THR A 22 -1.63 52.30 14.40
CA THR A 22 -2.50 52.89 13.37
C THR A 22 -2.43 52.07 12.08
N ALA A 23 -1.23 51.68 11.64
CA ALA A 23 -1.05 50.83 10.46
C ALA A 23 -1.69 49.45 10.62
N LEU A 24 -1.55 48.81 11.79
CA LEU A 24 -2.20 47.54 12.10
C LEU A 24 -3.73 47.68 12.09
N SER A 25 -4.26 48.73 12.71
CA SER A 25 -5.70 48.99 12.73
C SER A 25 -6.28 49.26 11.33
N ALA A 26 -5.56 50.02 10.48
CA ALA A 26 -5.95 50.28 9.10
C ALA A 26 -5.91 49.00 8.25
N THR A 27 -4.93 48.14 8.47
CA THR A 27 -4.79 46.86 7.74
C THR A 27 -5.93 45.91 8.11
N VAL A 28 -6.25 45.79 9.41
CA VAL A 28 -7.37 44.97 9.89
C VAL A 28 -8.70 45.52 9.38
N ALA A 29 -8.92 46.83 9.43
CA ALA A 29 -10.15 47.45 8.90
C ALA A 29 -10.30 47.21 7.39
N THR A 30 -9.21 47.31 6.63
CA THR A 30 -9.20 47.05 5.18
C THR A 30 -9.49 45.58 4.88
N ALA A 31 -8.87 44.65 5.63
CA ALA A 31 -9.13 43.23 5.49
C ALA A 31 -10.62 42.91 5.78
N VAL A 32 -11.17 43.43 6.88
CA VAL A 32 -12.58 43.24 7.23
C VAL A 32 -13.51 43.80 6.16
N ALA A 33 -13.21 44.98 5.59
CA ALA A 33 -13.99 45.56 4.51
C ALA A 33 -13.96 44.70 3.23
N ILE A 34 -12.78 44.18 2.86
CA ILE A 34 -12.63 43.29 1.70
C ILE A 34 -13.38 41.98 1.92
N PHE A 35 -13.21 41.32 3.07
CA PHE A 35 -13.91 40.06 3.37
C PHE A 35 -15.42 40.24 3.47
N SER A 36 -15.88 41.36 4.03
CA SER A 36 -17.31 41.71 4.09
C SER A 36 -17.88 41.95 2.69
N TYR A 37 -17.15 42.69 1.84
CA TYR A 37 -17.54 42.94 0.45
C TYR A 37 -17.58 41.65 -0.38
N GLN A 38 -16.59 40.78 -0.23
CA GLN A 38 -16.56 39.47 -0.90
C GLN A 38 -17.69 38.54 -0.42
N SER A 39 -17.99 38.54 0.88
CA SER A 39 -19.11 37.79 1.45
C SER A 39 -20.45 38.30 0.90
N PHE A 40 -20.63 39.61 0.82
CA PHE A 40 -21.82 40.24 0.24
C PHE A 40 -21.96 39.94 -1.26
N GLN A 41 -20.89 40.04 -2.05
CA GLN A 41 -20.91 39.65 -3.47
C GLN A 41 -21.24 38.16 -3.65
N ARG A 42 -20.74 37.28 -2.78
CA ARG A 42 -21.09 35.85 -2.81
C ARG A 42 -22.57 35.65 -2.56
N GLN A 43 -23.13 36.29 -1.53
CA GLN A 43 -24.57 36.22 -1.25
C GLN A 43 -25.42 36.78 -2.41
N ALA A 44 -25.04 37.92 -2.98
CA ALA A 44 -25.72 38.51 -4.13
C ALA A 44 -25.67 37.60 -5.36
N ARG A 45 -24.51 36.98 -5.66
CA ARG A 45 -24.38 35.99 -6.74
C ARG A 45 -25.20 34.74 -6.48
N THR A 46 -25.23 34.23 -5.25
CA THR A 46 -26.08 33.06 -4.90
C THR A 46 -27.57 33.39 -5.03
N GLN A 47 -27.99 34.61 -4.68
CA GLN A 47 -29.38 35.04 -4.87
C GLN A 47 -29.73 35.25 -6.34
N ALA A 48 -28.82 35.81 -7.14
CA ALA A 48 -28.98 35.92 -8.60
C ALA A 48 -29.09 34.53 -9.25
N LEU A 49 -28.20 33.60 -8.90
CA LEU A 49 -28.22 32.22 -9.40
C LEU A 49 -29.51 31.48 -8.99
N LYS A 50 -30.03 31.74 -7.78
CA LYS A 50 -31.31 31.19 -7.31
C LYS A 50 -32.50 31.78 -8.08
N ARG A 51 -32.46 33.07 -8.41
CA ARG A 51 -33.48 33.72 -9.27
C ARG A 51 -33.44 33.15 -10.68
N ASP A 52 -32.26 32.96 -11.26
CA ASP A 52 -32.08 32.36 -12.58
C ASP A 52 -32.51 30.89 -12.61
N LEU A 53 -32.26 30.12 -11.55
CA LEU A 53 -32.81 28.75 -11.42
C LEU A 53 -34.35 28.76 -11.33
N SER A 54 -34.91 29.78 -10.69
CA SER A 54 -36.36 29.92 -10.50
C SER A 54 -37.12 30.47 -11.70
N SER A 55 -36.44 30.83 -12.80
CA SER A 55 -37.05 31.30 -14.05
C SER A 55 -37.06 30.24 -15.17
N LEU A 56 -36.35 29.12 -15.02
CA LEU A 56 -36.32 28.01 -15.99
C LEU A 56 -37.65 27.22 -16.03
N PRO A 57 -38.11 26.69 -17.17
CA PRO A 57 -39.34 25.89 -17.23
C PRO A 57 -39.27 24.58 -16.40
N PRO A 58 -40.41 24.02 -15.94
CA PRO A 58 -40.45 22.89 -15.00
C PRO A 58 -39.72 21.63 -15.46
N SER A 59 -39.62 21.40 -16.77
CA SER A 59 -38.94 20.26 -17.38
C SER A 59 -37.42 20.27 -17.20
N GLN A 60 -36.82 21.42 -16.83
CA GLN A 60 -35.39 21.55 -16.53
C GLN A 60 -35.10 21.75 -15.03
N ARG A 61 -36.14 21.83 -14.17
CA ARG A 61 -35.99 22.02 -12.72
C ARG A 61 -35.81 20.73 -11.92
N SER A 62 -36.04 19.55 -12.52
CA SER A 62 -36.01 18.27 -11.82
C SER A 62 -34.89 17.36 -12.30
N ILE A 63 -33.67 17.65 -11.86
CA ILE A 63 -32.80 16.58 -11.34
C ILE A 63 -32.44 17.03 -9.93
N GLN A 64 -33.38 16.91 -9.00
CA GLN A 64 -32.99 16.74 -7.61
C GLN A 64 -32.35 15.35 -7.56
N PRO A 65 -31.03 15.21 -7.32
CA PRO A 65 -30.54 13.93 -6.87
C PRO A 65 -31.29 13.67 -5.57
N ARG A 66 -32.17 12.67 -5.58
CA ARG A 66 -32.73 12.13 -4.36
C ARG A 66 -31.52 11.83 -3.49
N LYS A 67 -31.32 12.59 -2.39
CA LYS A 67 -30.36 12.23 -1.35
C LYS A 67 -30.92 10.99 -0.67
N LEU A 68 -30.85 9.84 -1.37
CA LEU A 68 -30.98 8.56 -0.73
C LEU A 68 -29.82 8.53 0.27
N GLY A 69 -30.17 8.40 1.56
CA GLY A 69 -29.16 8.11 2.56
C GLY A 69 -28.41 6.84 2.17
N VAL A 70 -27.16 6.71 2.61
CA VAL A 70 -26.36 5.48 2.41
C VAL A 70 -27.17 4.25 2.86
N GLU A 71 -28.01 4.41 3.88
CA GLU A 71 -28.93 3.40 4.41
C GLU A 71 -30.07 3.03 3.44
N GLU A 72 -30.78 3.99 2.83
CA GLU A 72 -31.83 3.69 1.84
C GLU A 72 -31.26 3.08 0.55
N LEU A 73 -30.07 3.52 0.14
CA LEU A 73 -29.37 2.95 -1.02
C LEU A 73 -28.89 1.51 -0.79
N ASN A 74 -28.51 1.16 0.45
CA ASN A 74 -28.17 -0.22 0.79
C ASN A 74 -29.42 -1.10 0.90
N ALA A 75 -30.50 -0.59 1.50
CA ALA A 75 -31.76 -1.32 1.68
C ALA A 75 -32.42 -1.76 0.35
N VAL A 76 -32.28 -0.97 -0.72
CA VAL A 76 -32.77 -1.34 -2.07
C VAL A 76 -31.93 -2.46 -2.70
N THR A 77 -30.63 -2.53 -2.38
CA THR A 77 -29.71 -3.55 -2.94
C THR A 77 -29.88 -4.91 -2.27
N ASP A 78 -30.13 -4.92 -0.95
CA ASP A 78 -30.36 -6.16 -0.18
C ASP A 78 -31.63 -6.93 -0.60
N GLN A 79 -32.54 -6.30 -1.36
CA GLN A 79 -33.79 -6.90 -1.82
C GLN A 79 -33.77 -7.38 -3.28
N ILE A 80 -32.71 -7.12 -4.06
CA ILE A 80 -32.63 -7.55 -5.46
C ILE A 80 -31.84 -8.86 -5.52
N HIS A 81 -32.57 -9.97 -5.61
CA HIS A 81 -31.96 -11.27 -5.91
C HIS A 81 -31.51 -11.28 -7.37
N PHE A 82 -30.22 -11.10 -7.61
CA PHE A 82 -29.64 -11.21 -8.95
C PHE A 82 -29.58 -12.67 -9.38
N ASP A 83 -29.73 -12.91 -10.69
CA ASP A 83 -29.64 -14.26 -11.23
C ASP A 83 -28.19 -14.75 -11.16
N GLU A 84 -27.95 -15.75 -10.31
CA GLU A 84 -26.64 -16.40 -10.13
C GLU A 84 -26.10 -16.96 -11.45
N THR A 85 -26.94 -17.32 -12.41
CA THR A 85 -26.49 -17.79 -13.73
C THR A 85 -25.79 -16.69 -14.52
N LEU A 86 -26.33 -15.46 -14.52
CA LEU A 86 -25.74 -14.30 -15.17
C LEU A 86 -24.42 -13.89 -14.50
N ILE A 87 -24.38 -13.94 -13.17
CA ILE A 87 -23.16 -13.63 -12.41
C ILE A 87 -22.08 -14.65 -12.72
N LYS A 88 -22.42 -15.95 -12.77
CA LYS A 88 -21.49 -17.00 -13.16
C LYS A 88 -20.97 -16.81 -14.58
N GLU A 89 -21.82 -16.43 -15.53
CA GLU A 89 -21.40 -16.13 -16.90
C GLU A 89 -20.41 -14.95 -16.92
N GLN A 90 -20.70 -13.87 -16.18
CA GLN A 90 -19.77 -12.74 -16.04
C GLN A 90 -18.43 -13.15 -15.42
N LEU A 91 -18.43 -14.13 -14.50
CA LEU A 91 -17.25 -14.64 -13.84
C LEU A 91 -16.64 -15.88 -14.52
N ALA A 92 -17.12 -16.29 -15.70
CA ALA A 92 -16.75 -17.56 -16.34
C ALA A 92 -15.24 -17.72 -16.52
N ARG A 93 -14.51 -16.64 -16.81
CA ARG A 93 -13.05 -16.66 -16.94
C ARG A 93 -12.33 -16.86 -15.60
N ASN A 94 -12.85 -16.26 -14.52
CA ASN A 94 -12.32 -16.49 -13.18
C ASN A 94 -12.62 -17.91 -12.72
N ILE A 95 -13.79 -18.45 -13.04
CA ILE A 95 -14.17 -19.83 -12.74
C ILE A 95 -13.26 -20.81 -13.50
N ALA A 96 -13.00 -20.55 -14.78
CA ALA A 96 -12.08 -21.37 -15.57
C ALA A 96 -10.65 -21.38 -15.01
N PHE A 97 -10.19 -20.26 -14.43
CA PHE A 97 -8.83 -20.13 -13.89
C PHE A 97 -8.69 -20.63 -12.44
N LEU A 98 -9.59 -20.23 -11.54
CA LEU A 98 -9.55 -20.52 -10.10
C LEU A 98 -10.35 -21.76 -9.70
N GLY A 99 -11.18 -22.29 -10.60
CA GLY A 99 -12.18 -23.30 -10.32
C GLY A 99 -13.39 -22.76 -9.54
N GLU A 100 -14.50 -23.50 -9.61
CA GLU A 100 -15.76 -23.19 -8.90
C GLU A 100 -15.54 -22.97 -7.39
N LYS A 101 -14.74 -23.84 -6.75
CA LYS A 101 -14.44 -23.73 -5.32
C LYS A 101 -13.66 -22.46 -4.97
N GLY A 102 -12.69 -22.09 -5.81
CA GLY A 102 -11.86 -20.91 -5.60
C GLY A 102 -12.68 -19.63 -5.73
N VAL A 103 -13.51 -19.54 -6.76
CA VAL A 103 -14.44 -18.41 -6.94
C VAL A 103 -15.47 -18.36 -5.82
N ALA A 104 -16.07 -19.49 -5.41
CA ALA A 104 -17.04 -19.51 -4.32
C ALA A 104 -16.47 -19.00 -2.99
N LYS A 105 -15.19 -19.28 -2.69
CA LYS A 105 -14.49 -18.69 -1.53
C LYS A 105 -14.29 -17.19 -1.70
N LEU A 106 -13.83 -16.76 -2.87
CA LEU A 106 -13.61 -15.35 -3.17
C LEU A 106 -14.91 -14.54 -3.05
N ARG A 107 -16.02 -15.05 -3.58
CA ARG A 107 -17.33 -14.41 -3.49
C ARG A 107 -17.73 -14.11 -2.04
N LYS A 108 -17.59 -15.09 -1.16
CA LYS A 108 -17.94 -14.97 0.26
C LYS A 108 -16.94 -14.17 1.10
N SER A 109 -15.82 -13.75 0.52
CA SER A 109 -14.78 -13.05 1.28
C SER A 109 -15.18 -11.61 1.58
N PHE A 110 -14.80 -11.16 2.78
CA PHE A 110 -14.97 -9.78 3.21
C PHE A 110 -13.63 -9.05 3.21
N ILE A 111 -13.52 -8.03 2.35
CA ILE A 111 -12.28 -7.26 2.17
C ILE A 111 -12.49 -5.82 2.63
N ILE A 112 -11.55 -5.30 3.42
CA ILE A 112 -11.52 -3.89 3.83
C ILE A 112 -10.40 -3.17 3.08
N ILE A 113 -10.67 -2.01 2.52
CA ILE A 113 -9.67 -1.14 1.90
C ILE A 113 -9.62 0.19 2.64
N VAL A 114 -8.44 0.54 3.16
CA VAL A 114 -8.17 1.82 3.82
C VAL A 114 -7.37 2.70 2.86
N GLY A 115 -8.00 3.77 2.38
CA GLY A 115 -7.52 4.65 1.33
C GLY A 115 -8.08 4.29 -0.05
N ALA A 116 -8.81 5.21 -0.66
CA ALA A 116 -9.43 5.12 -1.98
C ALA A 116 -8.69 5.98 -3.04
N GLY A 117 -7.38 6.15 -2.87
CA GLY A 117 -6.52 6.87 -3.82
C GLY A 117 -6.18 6.08 -5.09
N GLY A 118 -5.05 6.42 -5.72
CA GLY A 118 -4.61 5.77 -6.97
C GLY A 118 -4.19 4.30 -6.85
N VAL A 119 -4.06 3.76 -5.63
CA VAL A 119 -3.81 2.32 -5.41
C VAL A 119 -5.10 1.63 -5.00
N GLY A 120 -5.71 2.08 -3.90
CA GLY A 120 -6.89 1.44 -3.32
C GLY A 120 -8.12 1.45 -4.24
N SER A 121 -8.33 2.50 -5.05
CA SER A 121 -9.44 2.52 -6.02
C SER A 121 -9.29 1.43 -7.10
N TRP A 122 -8.08 1.15 -7.56
CA TRP A 122 -7.80 0.08 -8.53
C TRP A 122 -7.88 -1.31 -7.89
N ALA A 123 -7.39 -1.46 -6.66
CA ALA A 123 -7.56 -2.69 -5.90
C ALA A 123 -9.04 -3.02 -5.70
N ALA A 124 -9.83 -2.04 -5.25
CA ALA A 124 -11.28 -2.15 -5.08
C ALA A 124 -11.98 -2.58 -6.38
N LEU A 125 -11.68 -1.87 -7.47
CA LEU A 125 -12.29 -2.13 -8.77
C LEU A 125 -12.01 -3.57 -9.22
N MET A 126 -10.76 -4.03 -9.11
CA MET A 126 -10.42 -5.37 -9.58
C MET A 126 -10.98 -6.47 -8.67
N LEU A 127 -11.00 -6.28 -7.36
CA LEU A 127 -11.62 -7.24 -6.45
C LEU A 127 -13.13 -7.42 -6.75
N VAL A 128 -13.85 -6.31 -6.95
CA VAL A 128 -15.29 -6.32 -7.29
C VAL A 128 -15.52 -6.98 -8.65
N ARG A 129 -14.70 -6.66 -9.65
CA ARG A 129 -14.74 -7.33 -10.97
C ARG A 129 -14.43 -8.82 -10.89
N SER A 130 -13.67 -9.24 -9.88
CA SER A 130 -13.34 -10.64 -9.65
C SER A 130 -14.41 -11.42 -8.91
N GLY A 131 -15.44 -10.73 -8.41
CA GLY A 131 -16.67 -11.35 -7.90
C GLY A 131 -16.84 -11.34 -6.39
N ILE A 132 -16.02 -10.60 -5.62
CA ILE A 132 -16.26 -10.46 -4.17
C ILE A 132 -17.67 -9.90 -3.92
N GLU A 133 -18.36 -10.38 -2.90
CA GLU A 133 -19.72 -9.93 -2.57
C GLU A 133 -19.73 -8.86 -1.48
N HIS A 134 -18.67 -8.75 -0.67
CA HIS A 134 -18.62 -7.80 0.45
C HIS A 134 -17.31 -7.04 0.50
N ILE A 135 -17.40 -5.72 0.37
CA ILE A 135 -16.25 -4.81 0.47
C ILE A 135 -16.57 -3.61 1.34
N ARG A 136 -15.67 -3.25 2.25
CA ARG A 136 -15.69 -1.97 2.95
C ARG A 136 -14.57 -1.08 2.46
N ILE A 137 -14.88 0.17 2.16
CA ILE A 137 -13.91 1.14 1.64
C ILE A 137 -13.92 2.35 2.57
N ILE A 138 -12.77 2.66 3.16
CA ILE A 138 -12.60 3.72 4.16
C ILE A 138 -11.71 4.80 3.57
N ASP A 139 -12.24 5.99 3.34
CA ASP A 139 -11.49 7.18 2.95
C ASP A 139 -12.30 8.44 3.27
N PHE A 140 -11.67 9.44 3.89
CA PHE A 140 -12.30 10.71 4.23
C PHE A 140 -12.21 11.75 3.10
N ASP A 141 -11.35 11.52 2.11
CA ASP A 141 -11.10 12.46 1.03
C ASP A 141 -12.23 12.51 -0.01
N GLN A 142 -12.31 13.66 -0.68
CA GLN A 142 -13.11 13.85 -1.89
C GLN A 142 -12.27 13.71 -3.15
N VAL A 143 -12.93 13.42 -4.27
CA VAL A 143 -12.32 13.43 -5.60
C VAL A 143 -11.92 14.87 -5.94
N THR A 144 -10.65 15.06 -6.31
CA THR A 144 -10.13 16.32 -6.83
C THR A 144 -9.84 16.21 -8.33
N LEU A 145 -9.70 17.33 -9.03
CA LEU A 145 -9.21 17.32 -10.43
C LEU A 145 -7.87 16.59 -10.57
N SER A 146 -6.97 16.79 -9.62
CA SER A 146 -5.66 16.12 -9.59
C SER A 146 -5.75 14.62 -9.25
N SER A 147 -6.91 14.11 -8.80
CA SER A 147 -7.14 12.68 -8.59
C SER A 147 -7.41 11.94 -9.90
N LEU A 148 -7.95 12.63 -10.92
CA LEU A 148 -8.43 12.02 -12.16
C LEU A 148 -7.32 11.39 -13.02
N ASN A 149 -6.05 11.76 -12.80
CA ASN A 149 -4.94 11.15 -13.51
C ASN A 149 -4.60 9.72 -13.04
N ARG A 150 -5.18 9.26 -11.93
CA ARG A 150 -4.81 7.97 -11.31
C ARG A 150 -5.92 7.25 -10.56
N HIS A 151 -7.03 7.90 -10.22
CA HIS A 151 -8.16 7.23 -9.58
C HIS A 151 -8.90 6.34 -10.58
N ALA A 152 -9.25 5.11 -10.19
CA ALA A 152 -9.69 4.08 -11.14
C ALA A 152 -10.98 4.38 -11.90
N VAL A 153 -11.96 5.00 -11.21
CA VAL A 153 -13.33 5.15 -11.75
C VAL A 153 -13.89 6.57 -11.70
N ALA A 154 -13.13 7.51 -11.12
CA ALA A 154 -13.66 8.86 -10.90
C ALA A 154 -13.65 9.63 -12.21
N THR A 155 -14.71 10.38 -12.45
CA THR A 155 -14.88 11.22 -13.64
C THR A 155 -14.90 12.70 -13.25
N HIS A 156 -14.91 13.60 -14.24
CA HIS A 156 -15.11 15.03 -14.02
C HIS A 156 -16.39 15.32 -13.22
N SER A 157 -17.44 14.52 -13.39
CA SER A 157 -18.72 14.71 -12.67
C SER A 157 -18.65 14.34 -11.18
N ASP A 158 -17.60 13.63 -10.77
CA ASP A 158 -17.43 13.18 -9.39
C ASP A 158 -16.52 14.12 -8.59
N VAL A 159 -15.97 15.18 -9.17
CA VAL A 159 -15.14 16.16 -8.45
C VAL A 159 -15.95 16.81 -7.31
N GLY A 160 -15.41 16.76 -6.09
CA GLY A 160 -16.08 17.18 -4.85
C GLY A 160 -16.96 16.11 -4.19
N VAL A 161 -17.12 14.94 -4.81
CA VAL A 161 -17.81 13.78 -4.21
C VAL A 161 -16.80 12.98 -3.39
N PRO A 162 -17.16 12.45 -2.20
CA PRO A 162 -16.30 11.54 -1.45
C PRO A 162 -15.85 10.35 -2.31
N LYS A 163 -14.56 10.01 -2.27
CA LYS A 163 -13.97 8.98 -3.15
C LYS A 163 -14.67 7.63 -2.99
N VAL A 164 -14.99 7.25 -1.76
CA VAL A 164 -15.71 6.00 -1.44
C VAL A 164 -17.11 5.94 -2.06
N ILE A 165 -17.79 7.09 -2.16
CA ILE A 165 -19.12 7.20 -2.79
C ILE A 165 -19.00 7.11 -4.31
N ALA A 166 -17.97 7.72 -4.91
CA ALA A 166 -17.70 7.58 -6.34
C ALA A 166 -17.45 6.11 -6.73
N LEU A 167 -16.71 5.36 -5.91
CA LEU A 167 -16.52 3.91 -6.08
C LEU A 167 -17.85 3.14 -5.95
N GLN A 168 -18.61 3.38 -4.89
CA GLN A 168 -19.91 2.72 -4.68
C GLN A 168 -20.86 2.96 -5.87
N LYS A 169 -20.99 4.20 -6.33
CA LYS A 169 -21.81 4.60 -7.49
C LYS A 169 -21.34 3.90 -8.76
N ASN A 170 -20.04 3.72 -8.95
CA ASN A 170 -19.51 3.04 -10.12
C ASN A 170 -19.76 1.52 -10.07
N PHE A 171 -19.50 0.89 -8.92
CA PHE A 171 -19.61 -0.57 -8.76
C PHE A 171 -21.03 -1.07 -8.97
N ARG A 172 -22.03 -0.33 -8.49
CA ARG A 172 -23.45 -0.63 -8.73
C ARG A 172 -23.83 -0.77 -10.20
N GLN A 173 -23.08 -0.16 -11.12
CA GLN A 173 -23.40 -0.21 -12.56
C GLN A 173 -23.04 -1.56 -13.21
N PHE A 174 -22.07 -2.30 -12.66
CA PHE A 174 -21.58 -3.55 -13.27
C PHE A 174 -21.54 -4.75 -12.32
N ALA A 175 -21.68 -4.51 -11.01
CA ALA A 175 -21.67 -5.54 -9.98
C ALA A 175 -22.68 -5.20 -8.89
N PRO A 176 -23.99 -5.12 -9.22
CA PRO A 176 -25.01 -4.70 -8.27
C PRO A 176 -25.27 -5.71 -7.15
N TRP A 177 -24.79 -6.96 -7.26
CA TRP A 177 -24.80 -7.96 -6.19
C TRP A 177 -23.78 -7.69 -5.08
N VAL A 178 -22.86 -6.73 -5.26
CA VAL A 178 -21.81 -6.45 -4.29
C VAL A 178 -22.30 -5.48 -3.23
N LYS A 179 -22.23 -5.90 -1.97
CA LYS A 179 -22.40 -5.06 -0.80
C LYS A 179 -21.14 -4.21 -0.61
N VAL A 180 -21.25 -2.94 -0.98
CA VAL A 180 -20.21 -1.93 -0.77
C VAL A 180 -20.56 -1.09 0.45
N GLU A 181 -19.71 -1.12 1.48
CA GLU A 181 -19.79 -0.29 2.68
C GLU A 181 -18.83 0.92 2.55
N PRO A 182 -19.31 2.09 2.06
CA PRO A 182 -18.49 3.29 1.99
C PRO A 182 -18.44 3.99 3.35
N ILE A 183 -17.26 4.10 3.94
CA ILE A 183 -17.04 4.79 5.20
C ILE A 183 -16.24 6.07 4.94
N ILE A 184 -16.86 7.22 5.18
CA ILE A 184 -16.25 8.54 5.01
C ILE A 184 -15.63 8.95 6.35
N GLU A 185 -14.52 8.32 6.71
CA GLU A 185 -13.84 8.55 7.99
C GLU A 185 -12.31 8.44 7.81
N LEU A 186 -11.56 9.21 8.61
CA LEU A 186 -10.11 9.08 8.69
C LEU A 186 -9.78 7.92 9.65
N PHE A 187 -8.88 7.03 9.22
CA PHE A 187 -8.37 6.01 10.10
C PHE A 187 -7.49 6.62 11.21
N THR A 188 -7.76 6.27 12.46
CA THR A 188 -6.93 6.56 13.64
C THR A 188 -6.83 5.30 14.50
N LYS A 189 -5.97 5.31 15.52
CA LYS A 189 -5.87 4.18 16.46
C LYS A 189 -7.19 3.93 17.19
N GLU A 190 -7.89 5.01 17.51
CA GLU A 190 -9.13 5.00 18.27
C GLU A 190 -10.29 4.49 17.43
N SER A 191 -10.30 4.77 16.12
CA SER A 191 -11.32 4.29 15.19
C SER A 191 -11.05 2.87 14.66
N ALA A 192 -9.85 2.33 14.84
CA ALA A 192 -9.48 1.01 14.33
C ALA A 192 -10.45 -0.12 14.75
N PRO A 193 -10.92 -0.23 16.01
CA PRO A 193 -11.81 -1.31 16.42
C PRO A 193 -13.14 -1.34 15.68
N HIS A 194 -13.75 -0.20 15.39
CA HIS A 194 -15.02 -0.18 14.65
C HIS A 194 -14.80 -0.25 13.14
N LEU A 195 -13.80 0.46 12.61
CA LEU A 195 -13.51 0.50 11.18
C LEU A 195 -13.10 -0.87 10.62
N LEU A 196 -12.33 -1.64 11.39
CA LEU A 196 -11.81 -2.95 10.98
C LEU A 196 -12.63 -4.13 11.52
N SER A 197 -13.80 -3.85 12.10
CA SER A 197 -14.71 -4.86 12.64
C SER A 197 -15.31 -5.78 11.57
N GLY A 198 -15.86 -6.93 11.99
CA GLY A 198 -16.58 -7.84 11.09
C GLY A 198 -15.75 -9.00 10.54
N ASN A 199 -14.59 -9.29 11.13
CA ASN A 199 -13.71 -10.41 10.78
C ASN A 199 -13.34 -10.45 9.28
N PRO A 200 -12.66 -9.42 8.75
CA PRO A 200 -12.27 -9.39 7.36
C PRO A 200 -11.27 -10.50 7.03
N ASP A 201 -11.41 -11.10 5.84
CA ASP A 201 -10.43 -12.05 5.30
C ASP A 201 -9.12 -11.36 4.92
N PHE A 202 -9.20 -10.10 4.48
CA PHE A 202 -8.04 -9.25 4.20
C PHE A 202 -8.34 -7.77 4.41
N ILE A 203 -7.30 -7.05 4.84
CA ILE A 203 -7.25 -5.59 4.92
C ILE A 203 -6.20 -5.10 3.92
N VAL A 204 -6.55 -4.10 3.11
CA VAL A 204 -5.65 -3.41 2.19
C VAL A 204 -5.34 -2.04 2.74
N ASP A 205 -4.07 -1.77 3.00
CA ASP A 205 -3.57 -0.46 3.32
C ASP A 205 -3.06 0.26 2.06
N ALA A 206 -3.78 1.30 1.65
CA ALA A 206 -3.41 2.22 0.58
C ALA A 206 -3.27 3.67 1.09
N ILE A 207 -2.99 3.84 2.40
CA ILE A 207 -2.79 5.14 3.05
C ILE A 207 -1.45 5.74 2.61
N ASP A 208 -1.42 7.06 2.47
CA ASP A 208 -0.22 7.78 2.06
C ASP A 208 0.50 8.51 3.22
N ASN A 209 -0.21 8.84 4.30
CA ASN A 209 0.38 9.32 5.55
C ASN A 209 1.13 8.17 6.27
N ILE A 210 2.39 8.42 6.65
CA ILE A 210 3.27 7.39 7.22
C ILE A 210 2.84 7.02 8.65
N ASP A 211 2.43 7.98 9.47
CA ASP A 211 2.07 7.74 10.86
C ASP A 211 0.77 6.93 10.94
N THR A 212 -0.27 7.35 10.21
CA THR A 212 -1.53 6.60 10.10
C THR A 212 -1.32 5.19 9.54
N LYS A 213 -0.42 5.05 8.54
CA LYS A 213 -0.03 3.74 8.01
C LYS A 213 0.60 2.86 9.09
N ILE A 214 1.57 3.37 9.84
CA ILE A 214 2.22 2.62 10.92
C ILE A 214 1.21 2.15 11.96
N ASP A 215 0.26 3.01 12.31
CA ASP A 215 -0.78 2.71 13.28
C ASP A 215 -1.70 1.59 12.81
N LEU A 216 -2.14 1.64 11.55
CA LEU A 216 -2.94 0.58 10.91
C LEU A 216 -2.17 -0.75 10.90
N LEU A 217 -0.93 -0.74 10.43
CA LEU A 217 -0.10 -1.94 10.33
C LEU A 217 0.18 -2.56 11.70
N LYS A 218 0.48 -1.75 12.71
CA LYS A 218 0.69 -2.22 14.08
C LYS A 218 -0.58 -2.81 14.67
N TYR A 219 -1.72 -2.14 14.51
CA TYR A 219 -3.01 -2.62 15.00
C TYR A 219 -3.37 -3.97 14.38
N CYS A 220 -3.22 -4.12 13.06
CA CYS A 220 -3.53 -5.37 12.38
C CYS A 220 -2.57 -6.49 12.81
N HIS A 221 -1.28 -6.21 12.94
CA HIS A 221 -0.30 -7.19 13.43
C HIS A 221 -0.64 -7.68 14.85
N ASP A 222 -0.94 -6.77 15.78
CA ASP A 222 -1.25 -7.11 17.18
C ASP A 222 -2.53 -7.93 17.32
N ASN A 223 -3.53 -7.64 16.49
CA ASN A 223 -4.82 -8.32 16.48
C ASN A 223 -4.87 -9.51 15.50
N LYS A 224 -3.74 -9.87 14.87
CA LYS A 224 -3.63 -10.96 13.88
C LYS A 224 -4.61 -10.84 12.72
N LEU A 225 -4.91 -9.60 12.30
CA LEU A 225 -5.75 -9.33 11.14
C LEU A 225 -4.89 -9.43 9.88
N PRO A 226 -5.27 -10.24 8.87
CA PRO A 226 -4.53 -10.34 7.62
C PRO A 226 -4.49 -8.99 6.91
N ILE A 227 -3.29 -8.46 6.70
CA ILE A 227 -3.09 -7.15 6.08
C ILE A 227 -2.07 -7.20 4.96
N LEU A 228 -2.36 -6.42 3.92
CA LEU A 228 -1.47 -6.17 2.81
C LEU A 228 -1.32 -4.67 2.60
N SER A 229 -0.08 -4.19 2.52
CA SER A 229 0.18 -2.75 2.48
C SER A 229 0.89 -2.29 1.20
N SER A 230 0.41 -1.20 0.62
CA SER A 230 1.10 -0.49 -0.45
C SER A 230 2.19 0.41 0.11
N MET A 231 3.41 0.24 -0.40
CA MET A 231 4.55 1.12 -0.17
C MET A 231 4.59 2.23 -1.24
N GLY A 232 5.79 2.75 -1.55
CA GLY A 232 5.93 3.95 -2.37
C GLY A 232 5.69 3.67 -3.86
N ALA A 233 4.52 4.05 -4.39
CA ALA A 233 4.23 4.00 -5.83
C ALA A 233 4.62 5.28 -6.59
N GLY A 234 4.98 6.36 -5.88
CA GLY A 234 5.37 7.65 -6.48
C GLY A 234 6.83 7.68 -6.96
N ALA A 235 7.13 8.61 -7.87
CA ALA A 235 8.44 8.80 -8.49
C ALA A 235 9.06 7.54 -9.12
N LYS A 236 8.21 6.70 -9.70
CA LYS A 236 8.55 5.42 -10.32
C LYS A 236 7.85 5.31 -11.67
N ALA A 237 8.42 4.51 -12.57
CA ALA A 237 7.89 4.30 -13.93
C ALA A 237 8.07 2.87 -14.46
N ASP A 238 8.87 2.02 -13.82
CA ASP A 238 9.15 0.67 -14.28
C ASP A 238 8.19 -0.37 -13.65
N PRO A 239 7.22 -0.89 -14.42
CA PRO A 239 6.25 -1.85 -13.91
C PRO A 239 6.85 -3.23 -13.62
N SER A 240 7.98 -3.59 -14.25
CA SER A 240 8.63 -4.89 -14.05
C SER A 240 9.24 -5.04 -12.65
N ARG A 241 9.40 -3.93 -11.93
CA ARG A 241 10.05 -3.84 -10.63
C ARG A 241 9.09 -3.86 -9.45
N VAL A 242 7.78 -3.98 -9.70
CA VAL A 242 6.76 -4.16 -8.67
C VAL A 242 6.85 -5.57 -8.11
N GLN A 243 6.95 -5.69 -6.79
CA GLN A 243 7.18 -6.95 -6.08
C GLN A 243 6.23 -7.04 -4.88
N MET A 244 5.90 -8.27 -4.50
CA MET A 244 5.13 -8.61 -3.31
C MET A 244 6.02 -9.41 -2.37
N SER A 245 6.28 -8.89 -1.17
CA SER A 245 7.10 -9.61 -0.18
C SER A 245 6.70 -9.23 1.24
N ASP A 246 7.26 -9.93 2.22
CA ASP A 246 7.21 -9.43 3.60
C ASP A 246 7.93 -8.08 3.74
N ILE A 247 7.46 -7.21 4.64
CA ILE A 247 8.05 -5.90 4.91
C ILE A 247 9.54 -5.99 5.23
N SER A 248 9.97 -7.06 5.91
CA SER A 248 11.37 -7.31 6.26
C SER A 248 12.27 -7.48 5.03
N GLN A 249 11.72 -8.00 3.92
CA GLN A 249 12.44 -8.35 2.69
C GLN A 249 12.54 -7.19 1.68
N THR A 250 11.86 -6.08 1.95
CA THR A 250 11.82 -4.95 1.01
C THR A 250 13.19 -4.33 0.77
N ILE A 251 13.46 -3.97 -0.49
CA ILE A 251 14.71 -3.32 -0.91
C ILE A 251 14.41 -2.07 -1.75
N GLU A 252 15.33 -1.11 -1.74
CA GLU A 252 15.33 0.11 -2.59
C GLU A 252 14.15 1.08 -2.44
N ASP A 253 13.03 0.68 -1.82
CA ASP A 253 11.87 1.53 -1.59
C ASP A 253 12.06 2.41 -0.33
N PRO A 254 12.10 3.75 -0.48
CA PRO A 254 12.30 4.65 0.65
C PRO A 254 11.17 4.62 1.68
N LEU A 255 9.91 4.48 1.22
CA LEU A 255 8.75 4.42 2.12
C LEU A 255 8.79 3.10 2.88
N ALA A 256 9.01 1.99 2.21
CA ALA A 256 9.15 0.68 2.87
C ALA A 256 10.27 0.68 3.90
N ARG A 257 11.42 1.30 3.59
CA ARG A 257 12.54 1.43 4.53
C ARG A 257 12.17 2.22 5.79
N VAL A 258 11.46 3.34 5.65
CA VAL A 258 11.00 4.16 6.79
C VAL A 258 9.97 3.38 7.62
N VAL A 259 8.99 2.78 6.94
CA VAL A 259 7.93 1.99 7.58
C VAL A 259 8.52 0.81 8.36
N ARG A 260 9.36 0.00 7.72
CA ARG A 260 10.08 -1.12 8.36
C ARG A 260 10.87 -0.70 9.59
N ARG A 261 11.61 0.41 9.52
CA ARG A 261 12.40 0.90 10.67
C ARG A 261 11.52 1.33 11.85
N ARG A 262 10.38 1.97 11.58
CA ARG A 262 9.43 2.40 12.61
C ARG A 262 8.69 1.20 13.23
N LEU A 263 8.21 0.27 12.41
CA LEU A 263 7.61 -0.99 12.87
C LEU A 263 8.57 -1.80 13.75
N LYS A 264 9.85 -1.91 13.35
CA LYS A 264 10.87 -2.60 14.14
C LYS A 264 11.05 -1.99 15.54
N LYS A 265 11.00 -0.65 15.66
CA LYS A 265 11.04 0.02 16.98
C LYS A 265 9.82 -0.28 17.84
N LEU A 266 8.69 -0.63 17.22
CA LEU A 266 7.46 -1.04 17.89
C LEU A 266 7.37 -2.56 18.11
N GLY A 267 8.45 -3.31 17.86
CA GLY A 267 8.52 -4.76 18.05
C GLY A 267 7.98 -5.60 16.88
N VAL A 268 7.68 -4.98 15.73
CA VAL A 268 7.19 -5.68 14.53
C VAL A 268 8.33 -5.83 13.53
N GLU A 269 8.89 -7.03 13.42
CA GLU A 269 10.05 -7.30 12.54
C GLU A 269 9.66 -7.91 11.19
N SER A 270 8.58 -8.69 11.14
CA SER A 270 8.06 -9.39 9.96
C SER A 270 6.57 -9.74 10.15
N GLY A 271 5.95 -10.41 9.19
CA GLY A 271 4.54 -10.83 9.24
C GLY A 271 3.57 -9.89 8.55
N ILE A 272 4.07 -8.92 7.76
CA ILE A 272 3.25 -7.97 7.02
C ILE A 272 3.64 -8.05 5.55
N THR A 273 2.72 -8.53 4.71
CA THR A 273 2.90 -8.56 3.26
C THR A 273 2.76 -7.14 2.70
N VAL A 274 3.66 -6.76 1.79
CA VAL A 274 3.65 -5.44 1.17
C VAL A 274 3.86 -5.50 -0.33
N ALA A 275 3.19 -4.60 -1.05
CA ALA A 275 3.47 -4.25 -2.43
C ALA A 275 4.47 -3.09 -2.44
N TYR A 276 5.62 -3.28 -3.08
CA TYR A 276 6.64 -2.25 -3.24
C TYR A 276 7.29 -2.35 -4.60
N SER A 277 8.19 -1.42 -4.92
CA SER A 277 9.00 -1.53 -6.13
C SER A 277 10.46 -1.37 -5.81
N THR A 278 11.28 -2.21 -6.46
CA THR A 278 12.74 -2.17 -6.36
C THR A 278 13.35 -1.01 -7.15
N GLU A 279 12.54 -0.27 -7.92
CA GLU A 279 12.98 0.90 -8.66
C GLU A 279 13.49 2.01 -7.72
N LYS A 280 14.72 2.45 -7.95
CA LYS A 280 15.30 3.62 -7.28
C LYS A 280 14.62 4.87 -7.82
N PRO A 281 13.98 5.70 -6.97
CA PRO A 281 13.33 6.92 -7.45
C PRO A 281 14.36 7.86 -8.07
N ASN A 282 14.17 8.24 -9.33
CA ASN A 282 15.07 9.14 -10.05
C ASN A 282 14.49 10.56 -10.24
N ILE A 283 13.28 10.80 -9.74
CA ILE A 283 12.57 12.07 -9.94
C ILE A 283 12.73 12.96 -8.70
N LYS A 284 13.16 14.21 -8.92
CA LYS A 284 13.27 15.22 -7.88
C LYS A 284 11.88 15.70 -7.44
N LEU A 285 11.75 16.05 -6.16
CA LEU A 285 10.55 16.67 -5.63
C LEU A 285 10.28 18.00 -6.34
N LEU A 286 9.03 18.27 -6.70
CA LEU A 286 8.66 19.55 -7.29
C LEU A 286 8.75 20.66 -6.22
N PRO A 287 9.30 21.84 -6.55
CA PRO A 287 9.23 23.01 -5.67
C PRO A 287 7.76 23.42 -5.48
N LEU A 288 7.42 23.94 -4.30
CA LEU A 288 6.12 24.57 -4.10
C LEU A 288 6.10 25.91 -4.83
N ASP A 289 5.04 26.20 -5.57
CA ASP A 289 4.76 27.57 -6.01
C ASP A 289 4.52 28.44 -4.76
N GLU A 290 5.17 29.60 -4.66
CA GLU A 290 5.10 30.52 -3.51
C GLU A 290 3.65 30.93 -3.17
N SER A 291 2.75 30.94 -4.16
CA SER A 291 1.31 31.20 -3.99
C SER A 291 0.54 30.05 -3.31
N ARG A 292 0.99 28.79 -3.48
CA ARG A 292 0.41 27.61 -2.84
C ARG A 292 0.93 27.40 -1.41
N ALA A 293 2.12 27.91 -1.10
CA ALA A 293 2.65 27.91 0.26
C ALA A 293 1.82 28.78 1.21
N GLN A 294 1.26 29.88 0.73
CA GLN A 294 0.43 30.80 1.52
C GLN A 294 -1.03 30.30 1.72
N SER A 295 -1.55 29.50 0.78
CA SER A 295 -2.92 28.95 0.82
C SER A 295 -2.99 27.50 1.34
N ALA A 296 -1.84 26.91 1.71
CA ALA A 296 -1.77 25.55 2.26
C ALA A 296 -2.65 25.37 3.52
N GLY A 297 -2.89 26.44 4.28
CA GLY A 297 -3.80 26.43 5.44
C GLY A 297 -5.29 26.45 5.09
N GLU A 298 -5.69 26.82 3.86
CA GLU A 298 -7.10 26.89 3.45
C GLU A 298 -7.60 25.62 2.76
N TYR A 299 -6.70 24.80 2.22
CA TYR A 299 -7.04 23.54 1.54
C TYR A 299 -6.65 22.27 2.30
N ALA A 300 -5.90 22.39 3.40
CA ALA A 300 -5.55 21.26 4.25
C ALA A 300 -6.52 21.22 5.45
N THR A 301 -7.39 20.21 5.49
CA THR A 301 -8.22 19.91 6.66
C THR A 301 -7.42 19.42 7.86
N LEU A 302 -6.08 19.26 7.74
CA LEU A 302 -5.18 18.88 8.83
C LEU A 302 -3.80 19.56 8.71
N PRO A 303 -3.18 19.97 9.84
CA PRO A 303 -1.95 20.78 9.88
C PRO A 303 -0.63 20.07 9.51
N ASP A 304 -0.67 18.89 8.89
CA ASP A 304 0.54 18.10 8.56
C ASP A 304 0.60 17.64 7.08
N PHE A 305 -0.11 18.34 6.19
CA PHE A 305 -0.17 18.00 4.77
C PHE A 305 1.07 18.51 4.00
N ARG A 306 1.66 17.60 3.21
CA ARG A 306 3.00 17.66 2.59
C ARG A 306 3.41 19.02 2.00
N SER A 307 4.55 19.53 2.47
CA SER A 307 5.28 20.70 1.96
C SER A 307 6.05 20.48 0.64
N ARG A 308 5.97 19.29 0.01
CA ARG A 308 6.52 19.00 -1.33
C ARG A 308 5.71 17.90 -2.01
N ILE A 309 5.35 18.07 -3.28
CA ILE A 309 4.59 17.08 -4.06
C ILE A 309 5.57 16.12 -4.72
N LEU A 310 5.47 14.83 -4.40
CA LEU A 310 6.15 13.76 -5.13
C LEU A 310 5.39 13.51 -6.44
N PRO A 311 6.02 13.65 -7.62
CA PRO A 311 5.36 13.33 -8.89
C PRO A 311 4.92 11.87 -8.94
N VAL A 312 3.73 11.64 -9.48
CA VAL A 312 3.15 10.29 -9.59
C VAL A 312 2.71 10.06 -11.03
N LEU A 313 3.32 9.05 -11.66
CA LEU A 313 2.84 8.49 -12.93
C LEU A 313 1.69 7.54 -12.61
N GLY A 314 0.46 7.88 -13.02
CA GLY A 314 -0.77 7.21 -12.57
C GLY A 314 -0.84 5.70 -12.86
N THR A 315 -0.09 5.22 -13.85
CA THR A 315 0.00 3.79 -14.19
C THR A 315 0.64 2.96 -13.09
N ILE A 316 1.63 3.49 -12.36
CA ILE A 316 2.32 2.72 -11.31
C ILE A 316 1.43 2.46 -10.08
N PRO A 317 0.73 3.45 -9.49
CA PRO A 317 -0.27 3.18 -8.46
C PRO A 317 -1.35 2.20 -8.92
N ALA A 318 -1.81 2.29 -10.17
CA ALA A 318 -2.80 1.36 -10.71
C ALA A 318 -2.27 -0.07 -10.73
N ILE A 319 -1.02 -0.28 -11.18
CA ILE A 319 -0.35 -1.58 -11.18
C ILE A 319 -0.17 -2.10 -9.75
N PHE A 320 0.20 -1.25 -8.79
CA PHE A 320 0.19 -1.64 -7.38
C PHE A 320 -1.19 -2.14 -6.96
N GLY A 321 -2.25 -1.38 -7.24
CA GLY A 321 -3.62 -1.78 -6.89
C GLY A 321 -4.03 -3.12 -7.52
N MET A 322 -3.70 -3.33 -8.80
CA MET A 322 -3.96 -4.58 -9.52
C MET A 322 -3.14 -5.77 -8.98
N SER A 323 -1.87 -5.55 -8.62
CA SER A 323 -1.01 -6.57 -8.00
C SER A 323 -1.53 -6.98 -6.62
N ILE A 324 -1.99 -6.01 -5.82
CA ILE A 324 -2.63 -6.24 -4.52
C ILE A 324 -3.91 -7.06 -4.69
N ALA A 325 -4.79 -6.67 -5.61
CA ALA A 325 -6.02 -7.40 -5.90
C ALA A 325 -5.71 -8.84 -6.32
N THR A 326 -4.77 -9.03 -7.25
CA THR A 326 -4.32 -10.35 -7.71
C THR A 326 -3.84 -11.21 -6.55
N TYR A 327 -2.99 -10.67 -5.66
CA TYR A 327 -2.49 -11.39 -4.50
C TYR A 327 -3.63 -11.85 -3.57
N ILE A 328 -4.61 -10.99 -3.31
CA ILE A 328 -5.76 -11.33 -2.46
C ILE A 328 -6.62 -12.42 -3.13
N ILE A 329 -6.91 -12.25 -4.42
CA ILE A 329 -7.71 -13.20 -5.20
C ILE A 329 -7.08 -14.60 -5.15
N THR A 330 -5.78 -14.70 -5.41
CA THR A 330 -5.09 -16.00 -5.39
C THR A 330 -4.98 -16.57 -3.98
N SER A 331 -4.71 -15.74 -2.97
CA SER A 331 -4.62 -16.17 -1.57
C SER A 331 -5.95 -16.73 -1.05
N VAL A 332 -7.06 -16.00 -1.24
CA VAL A 332 -8.40 -16.39 -0.77
C VAL A 332 -8.91 -17.63 -1.50
N SER A 333 -8.69 -17.71 -2.81
CA SER A 333 -9.09 -18.87 -3.61
C SER A 333 -8.26 -20.13 -3.32
N GLY A 334 -7.13 -20.00 -2.62
CA GLY A 334 -6.19 -21.08 -2.36
C GLY A 334 -5.33 -21.43 -3.58
N HIS A 335 -5.21 -20.51 -4.54
CA HIS A 335 -4.32 -20.65 -5.68
C HIS A 335 -2.88 -20.31 -5.26
N HIS A 336 -2.00 -21.31 -5.29
CA HIS A 336 -0.63 -21.15 -4.83
C HIS A 336 0.18 -20.28 -5.79
N VAL A 337 0.68 -19.14 -5.28
CA VAL A 337 1.61 -18.27 -5.98
C VAL A 337 2.90 -18.21 -5.20
N GLU A 338 4.02 -18.47 -5.87
CA GLU A 338 5.36 -18.31 -5.31
C GLU A 338 5.97 -17.01 -5.84
N PRO A 339 6.10 -15.96 -5.02
CA PRO A 339 6.75 -14.74 -5.44
C PRO A 339 8.21 -15.01 -5.84
N LEU A 340 8.68 -14.34 -6.89
CA LEU A 340 10.08 -14.41 -7.28
C LEU A 340 10.98 -13.80 -6.19
N ALA A 341 12.14 -14.42 -5.97
CA ALA A 341 13.19 -13.85 -5.15
C ALA A 341 13.62 -12.48 -5.70
N ASN A 342 13.74 -11.47 -4.83
CA ASN A 342 14.34 -10.19 -5.25
C ASN A 342 15.81 -10.41 -5.65
N LYS A 343 16.10 -10.39 -6.95
CA LYS A 343 17.44 -10.51 -7.52
C LYS A 343 18.23 -9.21 -7.34
N ASN A 344 19.56 -9.26 -7.52
CA ASN A 344 20.52 -8.14 -7.44
C ASN A 344 20.82 -7.60 -6.03
N ARG A 345 20.88 -8.48 -5.03
CA ARG A 345 21.32 -8.13 -3.65
C ARG A 345 22.84 -8.20 -3.50
N GLU A 346 23.61 -7.45 -4.29
CA GLU A 346 25.09 -7.53 -4.32
C GLU A 346 25.76 -7.48 -2.93
N PRO A 347 25.38 -6.58 -1.99
CA PRO A 347 26.00 -6.57 -0.66
C PRO A 347 25.74 -7.86 0.13
N LEU A 348 24.58 -8.48 -0.08
CA LEU A 348 24.22 -9.75 0.55
C LEU A 348 25.04 -10.90 -0.04
N TYR A 349 25.15 -10.97 -1.38
CA TYR A 349 25.91 -12.01 -2.06
C TYR A 349 27.39 -11.94 -1.71
N ASN A 350 27.98 -10.73 -1.70
CA ASN A 350 29.37 -10.52 -1.30
C ASN A 350 29.63 -10.99 0.13
N ARG A 351 28.71 -10.69 1.06
CA ARG A 351 28.80 -11.21 2.44
C ARG A 351 28.70 -12.73 2.46
N MET A 352 27.71 -13.32 1.79
CA MET A 352 27.50 -14.78 1.77
C MET A 352 28.68 -15.53 1.17
N HIS A 353 29.25 -15.01 0.07
CA HIS A 353 30.45 -15.55 -0.56
C HIS A 353 31.64 -15.51 0.41
N ARG A 354 31.86 -14.38 1.09
CA ARG A 354 32.92 -14.25 2.10
C ARG A 354 32.70 -15.21 3.28
N ASP A 355 31.46 -15.33 3.76
CA ASP A 355 31.10 -16.24 4.85
C ASP A 355 31.33 -17.71 4.45
N LEU A 356 30.96 -18.10 3.22
CA LEU A 356 31.19 -19.43 2.67
C LEU A 356 32.69 -19.74 2.52
N LEU A 357 33.47 -18.82 1.93
CA LEU A 357 34.93 -18.97 1.81
C LEU A 357 35.60 -19.16 3.18
N ASN A 358 35.18 -18.40 4.19
CA ASN A 358 35.71 -18.53 5.55
C ASN A 358 35.35 -19.87 6.21
N ARG A 359 34.16 -20.43 5.93
CA ARG A 359 33.79 -21.79 6.39
C ARG A 359 34.65 -22.84 5.71
N GLU A 360 34.75 -22.77 4.40
CA GLU A 360 35.52 -23.70 3.59
C GLU A 360 37.00 -23.70 3.98
N ARG A 361 37.58 -22.51 4.23
CA ARG A 361 38.94 -22.36 4.73
C ARG A 361 39.15 -22.97 6.11
N ARG A 362 38.21 -22.78 7.04
CA ARG A 362 38.32 -23.32 8.41
C ARG A 362 38.22 -24.84 8.45
N LYS A 363 37.30 -25.42 7.67
CA LYS A 363 37.00 -26.86 7.73
C LYS A 363 37.85 -27.71 6.79
N TYR A 364 38.12 -27.22 5.58
CA TYR A 364 38.83 -27.98 4.54
C TYR A 364 40.19 -27.39 4.16
N GLY A 365 40.62 -26.28 4.78
CA GLY A 365 41.93 -25.67 4.54
C GLY A 365 42.07 -25.00 3.17
N VAL A 366 40.98 -24.81 2.42
CA VAL A 366 41.03 -24.23 1.07
C VAL A 366 41.18 -22.70 1.08
N THR A 367 41.93 -22.16 0.13
CA THR A 367 42.18 -20.72 -0.02
C THR A 367 41.26 -20.05 -1.04
N ALA A 368 40.65 -20.82 -1.94
CA ALA A 368 39.70 -20.38 -2.93
C ALA A 368 38.56 -21.39 -3.05
N ILE A 369 37.38 -20.92 -3.44
CA ILE A 369 36.20 -21.74 -3.68
C ILE A 369 35.79 -21.66 -5.15
N PRO A 370 35.19 -22.72 -5.72
CA PRO A 370 34.81 -22.75 -7.14
C PRO A 370 33.54 -21.93 -7.47
N LEU A 371 32.91 -21.33 -6.45
CA LEU A 371 31.68 -20.55 -6.61
C LEU A 371 32.01 -19.06 -6.48
N ASP A 372 31.77 -18.28 -7.52
CA ASP A 372 31.93 -16.82 -7.48
C ASP A 372 30.71 -16.12 -6.82
N VAL A 373 30.75 -14.78 -6.74
CA VAL A 373 29.65 -14.00 -6.16
C VAL A 373 28.35 -14.15 -6.96
N HIS A 374 28.43 -14.31 -8.28
CA HIS A 374 27.25 -14.53 -9.13
C HIS A 374 26.65 -15.91 -8.88
N ASN A 375 27.46 -16.96 -8.73
CA ASN A 375 27.02 -18.30 -8.36
C ASN A 375 26.35 -18.29 -6.98
N VAL A 376 26.88 -17.53 -6.02
CA VAL A 376 26.25 -17.35 -4.71
C VAL A 376 24.87 -16.71 -4.82
N GLY A 377 24.73 -15.66 -5.63
CA GLY A 377 23.43 -15.05 -5.93
C GLY A 377 22.48 -16.01 -6.62
N TYR A 378 22.98 -16.78 -7.60
CA TYR A 378 22.22 -17.78 -8.34
C TYR A 378 21.70 -18.92 -7.44
N ILE A 379 22.56 -19.49 -6.58
CA ILE A 379 22.16 -20.51 -5.61
C ILE A 379 21.10 -19.92 -4.66
N PHE A 380 21.35 -18.72 -4.14
CA PHE A 380 20.44 -18.11 -3.17
C PHE A 380 19.07 -17.79 -3.77
N ASP A 381 19.01 -17.13 -4.93
CA ASP A 381 17.76 -16.60 -5.48
C ASP A 381 17.07 -17.52 -6.49
N GLU A 382 17.81 -18.25 -7.32
CA GLU A 382 17.20 -19.14 -8.33
C GLU A 382 16.96 -20.54 -7.78
N ILE A 383 18.02 -21.18 -7.24
CA ILE A 383 17.93 -22.57 -6.78
C ILE A 383 17.07 -22.66 -5.50
N PHE A 384 17.31 -21.77 -4.53
CA PHE A 384 16.65 -21.84 -3.21
C PHE A 384 15.66 -20.70 -2.92
N ARG A 385 15.39 -19.83 -3.90
CA ARG A 385 14.31 -18.83 -3.85
C ARG A 385 14.35 -17.94 -2.59
N SER A 386 15.55 -17.49 -2.23
CA SER A 386 15.89 -16.67 -1.05
C SER A 386 15.52 -17.27 0.32
N LYS A 387 15.28 -18.58 0.43
CA LYS A 387 14.83 -19.22 1.68
C LYS A 387 15.80 -20.30 2.16
N SER A 388 15.86 -20.49 3.47
CA SER A 388 16.50 -21.65 4.10
C SER A 388 15.76 -22.92 3.71
N VAL A 389 16.50 -23.97 3.39
CA VAL A 389 15.95 -25.31 3.14
C VAL A 389 15.38 -25.97 4.39
N VAL A 390 15.78 -25.52 5.58
CA VAL A 390 15.37 -26.10 6.86
C VAL A 390 14.15 -25.36 7.42
N SER A 391 14.28 -24.05 7.68
CA SER A 391 13.20 -23.28 8.30
C SER A 391 12.28 -22.57 7.31
N GLY A 392 12.63 -22.50 6.03
CA GLY A 392 11.92 -21.67 5.05
C GLY A 392 12.06 -20.16 5.30
N THR A 393 12.84 -19.76 6.31
CA THR A 393 13.10 -18.36 6.64
C THR A 393 14.28 -17.80 5.84
N TRP A 394 14.46 -16.49 5.88
CA TRP A 394 15.57 -15.81 5.20
C TRP A 394 16.46 -15.02 6.18
N GLU A 395 16.34 -15.29 7.49
CA GLU A 395 17.09 -14.55 8.49
C GLU A 395 18.58 -14.91 8.44
N LYS A 396 19.44 -13.89 8.22
CA LYS A 396 20.91 -14.03 8.15
C LYS A 396 21.32 -15.24 7.29
N PRO A 397 20.98 -15.27 5.99
CA PRO A 397 21.17 -16.45 5.17
C PRO A 397 22.66 -16.79 5.05
N ALA A 398 22.96 -18.06 4.92
CA ALA A 398 24.30 -18.61 4.83
C ALA A 398 24.28 -19.74 3.80
N LEU A 399 25.37 -19.85 3.04
CA LEU A 399 25.61 -21.01 2.19
C LEU A 399 26.52 -21.98 2.94
N ILE A 400 26.26 -23.26 2.75
CA ILE A 400 27.07 -24.37 3.26
C ILE A 400 26.98 -25.57 2.32
N ARG A 401 27.97 -26.47 2.36
CA ARG A 401 27.88 -27.75 1.66
C ARG A 401 26.70 -28.54 2.19
N TRP A 402 25.96 -29.23 1.32
CA TRP A 402 24.93 -30.16 1.78
C TRP A 402 25.55 -31.44 2.34
N LYS A 403 26.47 -32.05 1.59
CA LYS A 403 27.24 -33.22 2.01
C LYS A 403 28.69 -32.82 2.26
N ASN A 404 29.16 -33.04 3.48
CA ASN A 404 30.53 -32.70 3.89
C ASN A 404 31.60 -33.50 3.12
N ASN A 405 31.28 -34.74 2.76
CA ASN A 405 32.17 -35.65 2.03
C ASN A 405 32.20 -35.41 0.50
N ALA A 406 31.43 -34.46 -0.01
CA ALA A 406 31.38 -34.13 -1.43
C ALA A 406 31.97 -32.71 -1.67
N PRO A 407 32.52 -32.45 -2.87
CA PRO A 407 33.09 -31.14 -3.21
C PRO A 407 32.01 -30.05 -3.25
N LEU A 408 32.41 -28.81 -2.96
CA LEU A 408 31.53 -27.65 -3.10
C LEU A 408 31.20 -27.41 -4.58
N SER A 409 29.91 -27.38 -4.90
CA SER A 409 29.40 -27.13 -6.25
C SER A 409 27.96 -26.63 -6.19
N LEU A 410 27.39 -26.23 -7.34
CA LEU A 410 25.96 -25.90 -7.45
C LEU A 410 25.04 -27.05 -7.00
N GLN A 411 25.53 -28.28 -7.10
CA GLN A 411 24.81 -29.52 -6.79
C GLN A 411 25.09 -30.04 -5.38
N ASN A 412 25.88 -29.31 -4.59
CA ASN A 412 26.23 -29.68 -3.22
C ASN A 412 26.38 -28.44 -2.33
N CYS A 413 25.57 -27.41 -2.57
CA CYS A 413 25.53 -26.21 -1.75
C CYS A 413 24.07 -25.82 -1.51
N VAL A 414 23.73 -25.53 -0.25
CA VAL A 414 22.36 -25.21 0.17
C VAL A 414 22.33 -23.87 0.92
N VAL A 415 21.16 -23.25 0.93
CA VAL A 415 20.87 -22.06 1.74
C VAL A 415 20.27 -22.47 3.07
N MET A 416 20.83 -21.95 4.16
CA MET A 416 20.33 -22.10 5.53
C MET A 416 20.40 -20.75 6.26
N THR A 417 19.78 -20.62 7.43
CA THR A 417 20.11 -19.50 8.33
C THR A 417 21.53 -19.68 8.87
N LYS A 418 22.16 -18.61 9.36
CA LYS A 418 23.52 -18.72 9.94
C LYS A 418 23.57 -19.75 11.07
N ALA A 419 22.57 -19.77 11.97
CA ALA A 419 22.51 -20.71 13.08
C ALA A 419 22.34 -22.16 12.59
N GLU A 420 21.49 -22.38 11.59
CA GLU A 420 21.30 -23.71 10.97
C GLU A 420 22.57 -24.18 10.26
N ALA A 421 23.25 -23.30 9.52
CA ALA A 421 24.50 -23.63 8.83
C ALA A 421 25.59 -24.00 9.83
N ASP A 422 25.70 -23.27 10.94
CA ASP A 422 26.70 -23.56 11.98
C ASP A 422 26.39 -24.89 12.69
N ALA A 423 25.11 -25.27 12.85
CA ALA A 423 24.72 -26.60 13.34
C ALA A 423 24.98 -27.71 12.29
N HIS A 424 24.70 -27.41 11.02
CA HIS A 424 24.88 -28.34 9.90
C HIS A 424 26.35 -28.70 9.66
N GLU A 425 27.28 -27.81 10.02
CA GLU A 425 28.71 -28.01 9.83
C GLU A 425 29.23 -29.31 10.47
N ASN A 426 28.57 -29.89 11.47
CA ASN A 426 29.00 -31.13 12.12
C ASN A 426 28.21 -32.39 11.69
N ILE A 427 27.35 -32.29 10.67
CA ILE A 427 26.48 -33.39 10.23
C ILE A 427 27.11 -34.10 9.04
N ASP A 428 27.49 -35.37 9.20
CA ASP A 428 28.11 -36.14 8.10
C ASP A 428 27.08 -36.67 7.10
N ASN A 429 25.91 -37.11 7.59
CA ASN A 429 24.83 -37.61 6.74
C ASN A 429 23.53 -36.81 6.92
N PRO A 430 23.32 -35.76 6.13
CA PRO A 430 22.13 -34.91 6.25
C PRO A 430 20.83 -35.62 5.85
N GLU A 431 20.91 -36.68 5.03
CA GLU A 431 19.73 -37.42 4.56
C GLU A 431 19.06 -38.23 5.67
N ILE A 432 19.82 -38.56 6.72
CA ILE A 432 19.30 -39.23 7.92
C ILE A 432 18.92 -38.21 9.00
N TYR A 433 19.67 -37.12 9.10
CA TYR A 433 19.47 -36.13 10.17
C TYR A 433 18.22 -35.26 9.97
N TYR A 434 17.98 -34.79 8.76
CA TYR A 434 16.85 -33.87 8.50
C TYR A 434 15.56 -34.62 8.19
N PRO A 435 14.39 -33.99 8.48
CA PRO A 435 13.10 -34.53 8.07
C PRO A 435 13.03 -34.85 6.57
N PRO A 436 12.28 -35.90 6.16
CA PRO A 436 12.19 -36.31 4.75
C PRO A 436 11.75 -35.20 3.79
N GLU A 437 10.94 -34.26 4.27
CA GLU A 437 10.46 -33.10 3.52
C GLU A 437 11.59 -32.11 3.15
N VAL A 438 12.54 -31.87 4.06
CA VAL A 438 13.73 -31.04 3.80
C VAL A 438 14.63 -31.72 2.77
N VAL A 439 14.88 -33.02 2.95
CA VAL A 439 15.72 -33.82 2.04
C VAL A 439 15.10 -33.85 0.64
N LYS A 440 13.78 -34.06 0.55
CA LYS A 440 13.04 -34.04 -0.71
C LYS A 440 13.10 -32.67 -1.38
N LEU A 441 12.97 -31.58 -0.62
CA LEU A 441 13.11 -30.22 -1.15
C LEU A 441 14.50 -29.99 -1.76
N VAL A 442 15.58 -30.33 -1.03
CA VAL A 442 16.96 -30.16 -1.52
C VAL A 442 17.19 -30.94 -2.81
N HIS A 443 16.80 -32.22 -2.85
CA HIS A 443 16.95 -33.06 -4.04
C HIS A 443 16.12 -32.54 -5.21
N ALA A 444 14.90 -32.06 -4.97
CA ALA A 444 14.07 -31.46 -6.01
C ALA A 444 14.75 -30.21 -6.61
N ARG A 445 15.35 -29.33 -5.80
CA ARG A 445 16.08 -28.15 -6.29
C ARG A 445 17.31 -28.50 -7.10
N PHE A 446 18.08 -29.49 -6.66
CA PHE A 446 19.25 -29.96 -7.39
C PHE A 446 18.86 -30.63 -8.72
N GLN A 447 17.76 -31.37 -8.74
CA GLN A 447 17.23 -31.96 -9.96
C GLN A 447 16.74 -30.89 -10.95
N GLU A 448 16.00 -29.89 -10.48
CA GLU A 448 15.58 -28.71 -11.28
C GLU A 448 16.81 -28.01 -11.90
N GLU A 449 17.88 -27.82 -11.12
CA GLU A 449 19.13 -27.22 -11.63
C GLU A 449 19.83 -28.11 -12.68
N LYS A 450 19.84 -29.44 -12.50
CA LYS A 450 20.42 -30.35 -13.50
C LYS A 450 19.69 -30.27 -14.83
N GLU A 451 18.37 -30.18 -14.78
CA GLU A 451 17.53 -30.05 -15.97
C GLU A 451 17.78 -28.72 -16.67
N ILE A 452 17.86 -27.61 -15.92
CA ILE A 452 18.17 -26.28 -16.47
C ILE A 452 19.58 -26.26 -17.09
N ALA A 453 20.55 -26.94 -16.48
CA ALA A 453 21.92 -27.03 -17.00
C ALA A 453 22.02 -27.73 -18.36
N LEU A 454 21.02 -28.53 -18.78
CA LEU A 454 20.96 -29.14 -20.11
C LEU A 454 20.58 -28.12 -21.21
N PHE A 455 20.00 -26.98 -20.83
CA PHE A 455 19.59 -25.90 -21.73
C PHE A 455 20.54 -24.69 -21.72
N ARG A 456 21.61 -24.76 -20.93
CA ARG A 456 22.74 -23.81 -20.95
C ARG A 456 23.84 -24.34 -21.85
#